data_AF-A0A917L4Z7-F1
#
_entry.id   AF-A0A917L4Z7-F1
#
_cell.length_a   1.000
_cell.length_b   1.000
_cell.length_c   1.000
_cell.angle_alpha   90.00
_cell.angle_beta   90.00
_cell.angle_gamma   90.00
#
_symmetry.space_group_name_H-M   'P 1'
#
loop_
_entity.id
_entity.type
_entity.pdbx_description
1 polymer ?
#
loop_
_entity_poly.entity_id
_entity_poly.type
_entity_poly.pdbx_seq_one_letter_code
_entity_poly.pdbx_strand_id
1 'polypeptide(L)'
;MCLYPTPWQRHYRSTSNGSRANGQPVTRRLIFTGPNGGHVWRTPLNEDHWKPALAKAGVIPKAKSREHAAAREHGMHALRHFYASVLLDAGESIKALAEYLGHSDPGLTLKVYAHLMPSSRDRARKALGRALKPQDHMG
;
A
#
# COMPACT_ATOMS: atom_id res chain seq x y z
N MET A 1 21.46 23.59 -23.01
CA MET A 1 22.53 24.45 -22.45
C MET A 1 21.87 25.47 -21.53
N CYS A 2 22.01 25.30 -20.22
CA CYS A 2 21.84 26.32 -19.18
C CYS A 2 22.58 25.77 -17.95
N LEU A 3 23.73 26.38 -17.69
CA LEU A 3 24.60 26.16 -16.54
C LEU A 3 24.17 27.14 -15.44
N TYR A 4 24.04 26.67 -14.20
CA TYR A 4 24.60 27.32 -13.00
C TYR A 4 24.66 26.28 -11.85
N PRO A 5 25.81 26.11 -11.17
CA PRO A 5 25.95 25.22 -10.03
C PRO A 5 25.51 25.94 -8.74
N THR A 6 24.56 25.39 -7.99
CA THR A 6 24.18 25.92 -6.65
C THR A 6 24.96 25.24 -5.52
N PRO A 7 25.25 25.92 -4.38
CA PRO A 7 26.26 25.51 -3.40
C PRO A 7 25.87 24.37 -2.44
N TRP A 8 24.77 23.65 -2.70
CA TRP A 8 24.18 22.69 -1.74
C TRP A 8 24.59 21.22 -1.97
N GLN A 9 25.63 20.94 -2.75
CA GLN A 9 26.21 19.59 -2.86
C GLN A 9 26.99 19.13 -1.60
N ARG A 10 26.96 19.88 -0.50
CA ARG A 10 27.68 19.53 0.73
C ARG A 10 26.70 19.04 1.81
N HIS A 11 26.74 17.73 2.02
CA HIS A 11 26.11 16.95 3.11
C HIS A 11 24.68 16.44 2.88
N TYR A 12 24.54 15.46 1.99
CA TYR A 12 23.58 14.37 2.23
C TYR A 12 24.32 13.02 2.22
N ARG A 13 25.02 12.73 3.31
CA ARG A 13 25.49 11.37 3.61
C ARG A 13 24.36 10.70 4.42
N SER A 14 23.33 10.24 3.72
CA SER A 14 22.38 9.29 4.33
C SER A 14 23.12 7.99 4.56
N THR A 15 23.52 7.74 5.81
CA THR A 15 23.87 6.40 6.30
C THR A 15 22.58 5.60 6.43
N SER A 16 22.03 5.17 5.30
CA SER A 16 21.09 4.06 5.24
C SER A 16 21.82 2.92 4.55
N ASN A 17 22.19 1.91 5.32
CA ASN A 17 22.80 0.68 4.82
C ASN A 17 21.77 -0.04 3.94
N GLY A 18 21.84 0.19 2.63
CA GLY A 18 20.95 -0.36 1.63
C GLY A 18 21.66 -0.28 0.28
N SER A 19 21.83 -1.43 -0.35
CA SER A 19 22.42 -1.62 -1.68
C SER A 19 22.21 -0.42 -2.61
N ARG A 20 23.28 0.31 -2.94
CA ARG A 20 23.22 1.34 -3.98
C ARG A 20 22.79 0.64 -5.26
N ALA A 21 21.69 1.09 -5.86
CA ALA A 21 21.29 0.60 -7.17
C ALA A 21 22.47 0.83 -8.15
N ASN A 22 22.98 -0.22 -8.78
CA ASN A 22 24.16 -0.17 -9.65
C ASN A 22 23.88 0.49 -11.03
N GLY A 23 22.84 1.32 -11.13
CA GLY A 23 22.41 1.99 -12.35
C GLY A 23 22.84 3.45 -12.40
N GLN A 24 22.91 4.01 -13.61
CA GLN A 24 23.14 5.44 -13.80
C GLN A 24 21.98 6.25 -13.19
N PRO A 25 22.25 7.34 -12.45
CA PRO A 25 21.19 8.21 -11.94
C PRO A 25 20.32 8.75 -13.08
N VAL A 26 19.00 8.57 -12.96
CA VAL A 26 18.03 9.10 -13.92
C VAL A 26 17.11 10.13 -13.26
N THR A 27 16.91 11.27 -13.91
CA THR A 27 15.96 12.29 -13.46
C THR A 27 14.56 11.92 -13.93
N ARG A 28 13.60 11.91 -13.00
CA ARG A 28 12.17 11.70 -13.28
C ARG A 28 11.36 12.89 -12.80
N ARG A 29 10.29 13.21 -13.52
CA ARG A 29 9.29 14.17 -13.04
C ARG A 29 8.48 13.53 -11.93
N LEU A 30 8.41 14.20 -10.78
CA LEU A 30 7.58 13.77 -9.66
C LEU A 30 6.13 14.18 -9.90
N ILE A 31 5.20 13.27 -9.62
CA ILE A 31 3.76 13.55 -9.67
C ILE A 31 3.33 14.29 -8.39
N PHE A 32 3.87 13.88 -7.24
CA PHE A 32 3.67 14.54 -5.96
C PHE A 32 4.97 15.19 -5.51
N THR A 33 4.90 16.48 -5.22
CA THR A 33 6.02 17.28 -4.75
C THR A 33 5.72 17.87 -3.38
N GLY A 34 6.75 17.98 -2.56
CA GLY A 34 6.70 18.78 -1.35
C GLY A 34 6.71 20.29 -1.66
N PRO A 35 6.55 21.14 -0.63
CA PRO A 35 6.49 22.60 -0.79
C PRO A 35 7.65 23.23 -1.58
N ASN A 36 8.83 22.61 -1.51
CA ASN A 36 10.05 23.09 -2.17
C ASN A 36 10.31 22.41 -3.54
N GLY A 37 9.32 21.73 -4.12
CA GLY A 37 9.44 21.03 -5.41
C GLY A 37 10.21 19.70 -5.35
N GLY A 38 10.74 19.31 -4.19
CA GLY A 38 11.37 18.02 -3.95
C GLY A 38 10.35 16.88 -3.74
N HIS A 39 10.85 15.68 -3.44
CA HIS A 39 9.98 14.55 -3.11
C HIS A 39 9.23 14.77 -1.79
N VAL A 40 8.06 14.13 -1.68
CA VAL A 40 7.28 14.14 -0.45
C VAL A 40 7.98 13.28 0.60
N TRP A 41 8.28 13.88 1.75
CA TRP A 41 8.85 13.17 2.89
C TRP A 41 7.77 12.47 3.70
N ARG A 42 8.02 11.20 4.07
CA ARG A 42 7.05 10.38 4.82
C ARG A 42 6.62 11.01 6.15
N THR A 43 7.58 11.53 6.93
CA THR A 43 7.30 12.04 8.27
C THR A 43 6.44 13.30 8.24
N PRO A 44 6.81 14.37 7.50
CA PRO A 44 5.95 15.55 7.36
C PRO A 44 4.59 15.23 6.73
N LEU A 45 4.55 14.37 5.72
CA LEU A 45 3.27 13.93 5.14
C LEU A 45 2.37 13.29 6.22
N ASN A 46 2.95 12.43 7.05
CA ASN A 46 2.19 11.70 8.06
C ASN A 46 1.72 12.63 9.21
N GLU A 47 2.58 13.51 9.69
CA GLU A 47 2.33 14.37 10.85
C GLU A 47 1.52 15.62 10.51
N ASP A 48 1.84 16.29 9.41
CA ASP A 48 1.27 17.59 9.08
C ASP A 48 0.00 17.48 8.22
N HIS A 49 -0.18 16.37 7.49
CA HIS A 49 -1.32 16.21 6.57
C HIS A 49 -2.19 14.99 6.89
N TRP A 50 -1.59 13.81 7.02
CA TRP A 50 -2.34 12.56 7.13
C TRP A 50 -3.11 12.44 8.45
N LYS A 51 -2.44 12.55 9.60
CA LYS A 51 -3.09 12.43 10.91
C LYS A 51 -4.11 13.54 11.18
N PRO A 52 -3.85 14.82 10.82
CA PRO A 52 -4.88 15.85 10.89
C PRO A 52 -6.11 15.54 10.03
N ALA A 53 -5.93 14.97 8.83
CA ALA A 53 -7.05 14.54 7.99
C ALA A 53 -7.86 13.41 8.65
N LEU A 54 -7.20 12.40 9.22
CA LEU A 54 -7.86 11.32 9.96
C LEU A 54 -8.64 11.84 11.18
N ALA A 55 -8.06 12.79 11.93
CA ALA A 55 -8.73 13.40 13.08
C ALA A 55 -9.94 14.24 12.65
N LYS A 56 -9.85 14.96 11.53
CA LYS A 56 -10.98 15.69 10.95
C LYS A 56 -12.08 14.75 10.46
N ALA A 57 -11.73 13.57 9.94
CA ALA A 57 -12.67 12.53 9.54
C ALA A 57 -13.25 11.72 10.72
N GLY A 58 -12.80 11.97 11.95
CA GLY A 58 -13.28 11.26 13.15
C GLY A 58 -12.74 9.83 13.31
N VAL A 59 -11.72 9.44 12.53
CA VAL A 59 -11.12 8.09 12.58
C VAL A 59 -10.21 7.94 13.80
N ILE A 60 -9.52 9.01 14.17
CA ILE A 60 -8.68 9.08 15.37
C ILE A 60 -9.08 10.27 16.23
N PRO A 61 -8.83 10.24 17.56
CA PRO A 61 -9.00 11.41 18.38
C PRO A 61 -8.06 12.54 17.92
N LYS A 62 -8.52 13.80 18.03
CA LYS A 62 -7.65 14.96 17.85
C LYS A 62 -6.52 14.87 18.88
N ALA A 63 -5.27 14.91 18.41
CA ALA A 63 -4.15 14.89 19.35
C ALA A 63 -4.13 16.17 20.19
N LYS A 64 -3.69 15.99 21.44
CA LYS A 64 -3.47 17.08 22.39
C LYS A 64 -2.12 17.80 22.16
N SER A 65 -1.22 17.22 21.34
CA SER A 65 0.09 17.77 20.95
C SER A 65 0.45 17.36 19.51
N ARG A 66 1.54 17.93 18.94
CA ARG A 66 2.07 17.53 17.61
C ARG A 66 2.53 16.07 17.55
N GLU A 67 2.77 15.44 18.69
CA GLU A 67 3.08 14.01 18.79
C GLU A 67 1.79 13.20 18.85
N HIS A 68 1.18 13.00 17.69
CA HIS A 68 0.27 11.88 17.58
C HIS A 68 1.09 10.59 17.78
N ALA A 69 0.68 9.70 18.69
CA ALA A 69 1.31 8.39 18.87
C ALA A 69 1.57 7.76 17.48
N ALA A 70 2.79 7.25 17.27
CA ALA A 70 3.17 6.58 16.04
C ALA A 70 2.51 5.20 15.97
N ALA A 71 1.17 5.19 15.97
CA ALA A 71 0.40 3.97 15.88
C ALA A 71 0.44 3.54 14.41
N ARG A 72 1.16 2.45 14.14
CA ARG A 72 1.30 1.87 12.80
C ARG A 72 -0.06 1.55 12.17
N GLU A 73 -1.05 1.28 13.01
CA GLU A 73 -2.48 1.10 12.69
C GLU A 73 -3.13 2.31 11.99
N HIS A 74 -2.61 3.53 12.18
CA HIS A 74 -3.17 4.75 11.60
C HIS A 74 -2.23 5.42 10.58
N GLY A 75 -1.09 4.80 10.26
CA GLY A 75 -0.23 5.29 9.18
C GLY A 75 -0.85 5.08 7.80
N MET A 76 -0.24 5.63 6.76
CA MET A 76 -0.67 5.46 5.36
C MET A 76 -0.86 3.99 4.93
N HIS A 77 -0.21 3.03 5.60
CA HIS A 77 -0.42 1.60 5.35
C HIS A 77 -1.84 1.10 5.67
N ALA A 78 -2.59 1.82 6.51
CA ALA A 78 -4.00 1.52 6.76
C ALA A 78 -4.82 1.53 5.47
N LEU A 79 -4.53 2.43 4.53
CA LEU A 79 -5.19 2.46 3.22
C LEU A 79 -4.90 1.20 2.39
N ARG A 80 -3.66 0.71 2.45
CA ARG A 80 -3.28 -0.54 1.77
C ARG A 80 -4.01 -1.74 2.35
N HIS A 81 -4.15 -1.78 3.69
CA HIS A 81 -4.94 -2.83 4.35
C HIS A 81 -6.42 -2.72 4.02
N PHE A 82 -6.99 -1.51 4.01
CA PHE A 82 -8.38 -1.28 3.62
C PHE A 82 -8.66 -1.76 2.19
N TYR A 83 -7.81 -1.36 1.22
CA TYR A 83 -7.93 -1.78 -0.16
C TYR A 83 -7.91 -3.31 -0.32
N ALA A 84 -6.95 -3.98 0.34
CA ALA A 84 -6.88 -5.44 0.34
C ALA A 84 -8.13 -6.09 0.96
N SER A 85 -8.62 -5.54 2.07
CA SER A 85 -9.80 -6.07 2.76
C SER A 85 -11.05 -5.99 1.89
N VAL A 86 -11.29 -4.84 1.26
CA VAL A 86 -12.46 -4.63 0.37
C VAL A 86 -12.42 -5.58 -0.83
N LEU A 87 -11.26 -5.76 -1.47
CA LEU A 87 -11.16 -6.66 -2.62
C LEU A 87 -11.39 -8.13 -2.25
N LEU A 88 -10.83 -8.59 -1.13
CA LEU A 88 -11.01 -9.97 -0.70
C LEU A 88 -12.44 -10.26 -0.24
N ASP A 89 -13.09 -9.30 0.41
CA ASP A 89 -14.50 -9.40 0.78
C ASP A 89 -15.40 -9.47 -0.47
N ALA A 90 -15.08 -8.71 -1.51
CA ALA A 90 -15.72 -8.80 -2.81
C ALA A 90 -15.44 -10.11 -3.57
N GLY A 91 -14.56 -10.97 -3.04
CA GLY A 91 -14.26 -12.30 -3.59
C GLY A 91 -13.13 -12.33 -4.61
N GLU A 92 -12.31 -11.27 -4.70
CA GLU A 92 -11.13 -11.22 -5.56
C GLU A 92 -10.12 -12.31 -5.20
N SER A 93 -9.32 -12.75 -6.18
CA SER A 93 -8.30 -13.76 -5.94
C SER A 93 -7.08 -13.16 -5.22
N ILE A 94 -6.48 -13.97 -4.32
CA ILE A 94 -5.25 -13.56 -3.61
C ILE A 94 -4.08 -13.26 -4.56
N LYS A 95 -4.08 -13.92 -5.73
CA LYS A 95 -3.07 -13.72 -6.78
C LYS A 95 -3.23 -12.34 -7.42
N ALA A 96 -4.44 -12.00 -7.88
CA ALA A 96 -4.71 -10.69 -8.46
C ALA A 96 -4.42 -9.57 -7.45
N LEU A 97 -4.82 -9.75 -6.18
CA LEU A 97 -4.47 -8.81 -5.12
C LEU A 97 -2.94 -8.66 -4.96
N ALA A 98 -2.17 -9.75 -5.00
CA ALA A 98 -0.71 -9.68 -4.92
C ALA A 98 -0.11 -8.86 -6.06
N GLU A 99 -0.62 -9.02 -7.28
CA GLU A 99 -0.23 -8.26 -8.46
C GLU A 99 -0.55 -6.77 -8.31
N TYR A 100 -1.77 -6.41 -7.88
CA TYR A 100 -2.16 -5.01 -7.63
C TYR A 100 -1.33 -4.33 -6.55
N LEU A 101 -0.95 -5.09 -5.53
CA LEU A 101 -0.09 -4.63 -4.46
C LEU A 101 1.39 -4.56 -4.88
N GLY A 102 1.76 -5.14 -6.03
CA GLY A 102 3.14 -5.19 -6.50
C GLY A 102 4.02 -6.11 -5.67
N HIS A 103 3.45 -7.14 -5.04
CA HIS A 103 4.22 -8.14 -4.32
C HIS A 103 4.85 -9.13 -5.31
N SER A 104 6.18 -9.19 -5.33
CA SER A 104 6.92 -10.18 -6.13
C SER A 104 6.70 -11.61 -5.65
N ASP A 105 6.40 -11.79 -4.36
CA ASP A 105 6.00 -13.07 -3.76
C ASP A 105 4.55 -13.00 -3.27
N PRO A 106 3.61 -13.69 -3.93
CA PRO A 106 2.22 -13.83 -3.47
C PRO A 106 2.08 -14.47 -2.08
N GLY A 107 3.08 -15.25 -1.63
CA GLY A 107 3.12 -15.84 -0.30
C GLY A 107 3.09 -14.80 0.82
N LEU A 108 3.67 -13.61 0.60
CA LEU A 108 3.57 -12.49 1.53
C LEU A 108 2.11 -12.00 1.65
N THR A 109 1.42 -11.83 0.51
CA THR A 109 0.00 -11.42 0.48
C THR A 109 -0.87 -12.42 1.24
N LEU A 110 -0.66 -13.71 0.96
CA LEU A 110 -1.41 -14.78 1.60
C LEU A 110 -1.21 -14.77 3.12
N LYS A 111 0.05 -14.68 3.60
CA LYS A 111 0.35 -14.60 5.04
C LYS A 111 -0.34 -13.43 5.73
N VAL A 112 -0.40 -12.27 5.06
CA VAL A 112 -0.95 -11.04 5.65
C VAL A 112 -2.48 -11.02 5.60
N TYR A 113 -3.11 -11.52 4.54
CA TYR A 113 -4.53 -11.27 4.27
C TYR A 113 -5.43 -12.52 4.22
N ALA A 114 -4.90 -13.74 4.32
CA ALA A 114 -5.71 -14.97 4.24
C ALA A 114 -6.86 -15.01 5.28
N HIS A 115 -6.67 -14.38 6.44
CA HIS A 115 -7.68 -14.30 7.49
C HIS A 115 -8.93 -13.49 7.12
N LEU A 116 -8.85 -12.65 6.09
CA LEU A 116 -9.98 -11.86 5.58
C LEU A 116 -10.81 -12.61 4.54
N MET A 117 -10.32 -13.76 4.05
CA MET A 117 -11.04 -14.52 3.04
C MET A 117 -12.28 -15.18 3.67
N PRO A 118 -13.48 -14.96 3.11
CA PRO A 118 -14.69 -15.63 3.58
C PRO A 118 -14.50 -17.14 3.53
N SER A 119 -15.01 -17.86 4.53
CA SER A 119 -14.88 -19.32 4.60
C SER A 119 -15.34 -19.96 3.28
N SER A 120 -14.39 -20.51 2.53
CA SER A 120 -14.59 -20.94 1.16
C SER A 120 -15.34 -22.27 1.05
N ARG A 121 -15.59 -22.94 2.19
CA ARG A 121 -16.19 -24.28 2.25
C ARG A 121 -17.54 -24.36 1.55
N ASP A 122 -18.48 -23.47 1.85
CA ASP A 122 -19.81 -23.53 1.23
C ASP A 122 -19.82 -23.10 -0.23
N ARG A 123 -18.97 -22.14 -0.61
CA ARG A 123 -18.79 -21.76 -2.02
C ARG A 123 -18.17 -22.89 -2.84
N ALA A 124 -17.13 -23.54 -2.31
CA ALA A 124 -16.47 -24.68 -2.94
C ALA A 124 -17.44 -25.86 -3.08
N ARG A 125 -18.21 -26.17 -2.03
CA ARG A 125 -19.24 -27.22 -2.06
C ARG A 125 -20.31 -26.92 -3.11
N LYS A 126 -20.81 -25.69 -3.19
CA LYS A 126 -21.77 -25.26 -4.22
C LYS A 126 -21.17 -25.33 -5.63
N ALA A 127 -19.91 -24.92 -5.81
CA ALA A 127 -19.23 -24.95 -7.10
C ALA A 127 -19.03 -26.40 -7.59
N LEU A 128 -18.53 -27.28 -6.72
CA LEU A 128 -18.41 -28.71 -7.01
C LEU A 128 -19.76 -29.35 -7.31
N GLY A 129 -20.77 -29.03 -6.50
CA GLY A 129 -22.14 -29.50 -6.73
C GLY A 129 -22.75 -29.02 -8.06
N ARG A 130 -22.28 -27.91 -8.65
CA ARG A 130 -22.69 -27.47 -9.99
C ARG A 130 -21.89 -28.19 -11.08
N ALA A 131 -20.58 -28.32 -10.90
CA ALA A 131 -19.69 -28.95 -11.87
C ALA A 131 -19.94 -30.46 -12.03
N LEU A 132 -20.37 -31.13 -10.96
CA LEU A 132 -20.61 -32.56 -10.91
C LEU A 132 -22.07 -32.95 -11.18
N LYS A 133 -22.96 -32.00 -11.49
CA LYS A 133 -24.32 -32.35 -11.92
C LYS A 133 -24.24 -33.16 -13.22
N PRO A 134 -24.92 -34.31 -13.32
CA PRO A 134 -25.06 -35.01 -14.58
C PRO A 134 -25.60 -34.02 -15.61
N GLN A 135 -24.95 -33.92 -16.76
CA GLN A 135 -25.59 -33.29 -17.90
C GLN A 135 -26.69 -34.25 -18.33
N ASP A 136 -27.95 -33.89 -18.07
CA ASP A 136 -29.06 -34.59 -18.68
C ASP A 136 -28.94 -34.35 -20.18
N HIS A 137 -28.25 -35.27 -20.86
CA HIS A 137 -28.24 -35.40 -22.30
C HIS A 137 -29.66 -35.79 -22.70
N MET A 138 -30.54 -34.80 -22.83
CA MET A 138 -31.85 -34.96 -23.46
C MET A 138 -31.58 -35.37 -24.91
N GLY A 139 -31.93 -36.62 -25.21
CA GLY A 139 -31.89 -37.22 -26.54
C GLY A 139 -32.94 -36.67 -27.48
#